data_AF-A0A7J9WT44-F1
#
_entry.id   AF-A0A7J9WT44-F1
#
_cell.length_a   1.000
_cell.length_b   1.000
_cell.length_c   1.000
_cell.angle_alpha   90.00
_cell.angle_beta   90.00
_cell.angle_gamma   90.00
#
_symmetry.space_group_name_H-M   'P 1'
#
loop_
_entity.id
_entity.type
_entity.pdbx_description
1 polymer ?
#
loop_
_entity_poly.entity_id
_entity_poly.type
_entity_poly.pdbx_seq_one_letter_code
_entity_poly.pdbx_strand_id
1 'polypeptide(L)' 'CDYVYVLNFGRVRTEGKPGEVQNHPEVVAAYLGGEAEGDGAHPEEAAGGAA' A
#
# COMPACT_ATOMS: atom_id res chain seq x y z
N CYS A 1 10.30 -9.34 19.40
CA CYS A 1 10.33 -8.17 18.50
C CYS A 1 9.40 -8.49 17.35
N ASP A 2 8.33 -7.73 17.22
CA ASP A 2 7.30 -7.94 16.19
C ASP A 2 7.52 -6.93 15.06
N TYR A 3 7.39 -7.41 13.82
CA TYR A 3 7.64 -6.64 12.61
C TYR A 3 6.53 -6.95 11.61
N VAL A 4 6.01 -5.92 10.94
CA VAL A 4 4.80 -6.00 10.13
C VAL A 4 5.08 -5.43 8.75
N TYR A 5 4.45 -6.04 7.74
CA TYR A 5 4.49 -5.60 6.35
C TYR A 5 3.07 -5.28 5.90
N VAL A 6 2.88 -4.14 5.23
CA VAL A 6 1.61 -3.76 4.62
C VAL A 6 1.75 -3.84 3.11
N LEU A 7 0.89 -4.65 2.51
CA LEU A 7 0.87 -4.90 1.08
C LEU A 7 -0.39 -4.27 0.47
N ASN A 8 -0.22 -3.55 -0.62
CA ASN A 8 -1.32 -3.09 -1.45
C ASN A 8 -1.11 -3.57 -2.89
N PHE A 9 -2.10 -4.25 -3.47
CA PHE A 9 -2.02 -4.88 -4.81
C PHE A 9 -0.73 -5.70 -5.06
N GLY A 10 -0.30 -6.46 -4.04
CA GLY A 10 0.90 -7.30 -4.14
C GLY A 10 2.23 -6.55 -4.04
N ARG A 11 2.24 -5.27 -3.70
CA ARG A 11 3.45 -4.46 -3.47
C ARG A 11 3.55 -4.02 -2.03
N VAL A 12 4.75 -4.06 -1.45
CA VAL A 12 4.99 -3.55 -0.09
C VAL A 12 4.86 -2.04 -0.13
N ARG A 13 3.99 -1.52 0.73
CA ARG A 13 3.75 -0.09 0.84
C ARG A 13 4.45 0.52 2.06
N THR A 14 4.39 -0.15 3.20
CA THR A 14 5.16 0.20 4.40
C THR A 14 5.49 -1.03 5.22
N GLU A 15 6.56 -0.96 6.01
CA GLU A 15 7.02 -2.01 6.89
C GLU A 15 7.65 -1.42 8.16
N GLY A 16 7.58 -2.13 9.29
CA GLY A 16 8.12 -1.63 10.56
C GLY A 16 7.50 -2.25 11.80
N LYS A 17 7.71 -1.63 12.97
CA LYS A 17 7.04 -2.07 14.19
C LYS A 17 5.54 -1.76 14.12
N PRO A 18 4.69 -2.52 14.82
CA PRO A 18 3.25 -2.31 14.79
C PRO A 18 2.83 -0.86 15.10
N GLY A 19 3.45 -0.20 16.09
CA GLY A 19 3.11 1.18 16.46
C GLY A 19 3.50 2.23 15.43
N GLU A 20 4.53 1.97 14.64
CA GLU A 20 5.01 2.87 13.58
C GLU A 20 4.10 2.75 12.35
N VAL A 21 3.74 1.52 11.98
CA VAL A 21 2.90 1.21 10.82
C VAL A 21 1.44 1.65 11.00
N GLN A 22 0.86 1.51 12.20
CA GLN A 22 -0.54 1.87 12.48
C GLN A 22 -0.85 3.36 12.27
N ASN A 23 0.15 4.22 12.46
CA ASN A 23 0.01 5.68 12.29
C ASN A 23 0.43 6.14 10.88
N HIS A 24 0.80 5.20 10.00
CA HIS A 24 1.24 5.54 8.65
C HIS A 24 0.05 6.04 7.82
N PRO A 25 0.14 7.22 7.17
CA PRO A 25 -0.99 7.86 6.51
C PRO A 25 -1.63 6.96 5.43
N GLU A 26 -0.83 6.16 4.74
CA GLU A 26 -1.30 5.26 3.69
C GLU A 26 -2.03 4.02 4.25
N VAL A 27 -1.64 3.56 5.44
CA VAL A 27 -2.33 2.46 6.13
C VAL A 27 -3.68 2.98 6.64
N VAL A 28 -3.69 4.17 7.21
CA VAL A 28 -4.91 4.83 7.68
C VAL A 28 -5.87 5.06 6.52
N ALA A 29 -5.40 5.60 5.39
CA ALA A 29 -6.22 5.84 4.22
C ALA A 29 -6.81 4.54 3.63
N ALA A 30 -6.02 3.46 3.57
CA ALA A 30 -6.48 2.17 3.06
C ALA A 30 -7.59 1.52 3.91
N TYR A 31 -7.62 1.78 5.23
CA TYR A 31 -8.57 1.16 6.15
C TYR A 31 -9.75 2.06 6.56
N LEU A 32 -9.53 3.35 6.76
CA LEU A 32 -10.55 4.31 7.20
C LEU A 32 -11.12 5.15 6.06
N GLY A 33 -10.49 5.14 4.89
CA GLY A 33 -10.79 6.05 3.80
C GLY A 33 -10.23 7.45 4.06
N GLY A 34 -9.60 8.01 3.04
CA GLY A 34 -8.98 9.33 3.07
C GLY A 34 -8.14 9.54 1.83
N GLU A 35 -7.80 10.79 1.52
CA GLU A 35 -6.87 11.10 0.44
C GLU A 35 -5.46 10.67 0.88
N ALA A 36 -5.07 9.45 0.53
CA ALA A 36 -3.65 9.13 0.47
C ALA A 36 -3.05 9.99 -0.64
N GLU A 37 -2.21 10.96 -0.29
CA GLU A 37 -1.36 11.66 -1.26
C GLU A 37 -0.42 10.63 -1.90
N GLY A 38 -0.89 9.98 -2.97
CA GLY A 38 -0.16 8.94 -3.69
C GLY A 38 -0.91 7.62 -3.86
N ASP A 39 -2.16 7.68 -4.34
CA ASP A 39 -2.80 6.56 -5.08
C ASP A 39 -3.32 7.00 -6.47
N GLY A 40 -2.76 8.10 -7.01
CA GLY A 40 -2.95 8.44 -8.41
C GLY A 40 -2.06 7.59 -9.30
N ALA A 41 -2.67 6.69 -10.07
CA ALA A 41 -2.10 5.92 -11.17
C ALA A 41 -1.40 4.61 -10.80
N HIS A 42 -2.21 3.60 -10.54
CA HIS A 42 -2.07 2.38 -11.34
C HIS A 42 -3.02 2.48 -12.53
N PRO A 43 -2.56 2.91 -13.72
CA PRO A 43 -3.20 2.46 -14.92
C PRO A 43 -2.99 0.95 -14.93
N GLU A 44 -4.07 0.23 -14.70
CA GLU A 44 -4.28 -1.04 -15.38
C GLU A 44 -3.85 -0.83 -16.85
N GLU A 45 -3.00 -1.72 -17.36
CA GLU A 45 -2.79 -2.02 -18.79
C GLU A 45 -1.67 -1.29 -19.59
N ALA A 46 -0.53 -1.99 -19.77
CA ALA A 46 0.14 -2.14 -21.08
C ALA A 46 1.18 -3.29 -21.06
N ALA A 47 0.71 -4.53 -20.86
CA ALA A 47 1.39 -5.73 -21.36
C ALA A 47 0.37 -6.86 -21.55
N GLY A 48 -0.56 -6.66 -22.49
CA GLY A 48 -1.11 -7.80 -23.22
C GLY A 48 -0.07 -8.28 -24.23
N GLY A 49 0.06 -9.60 -24.42
CA GLY A 49 0.61 -10.15 -25.65
C GLY A 49 1.48 -11.40 -25.53
N ALA A 50 0.86 -12.53 -25.91
CA ALA A 50 1.46 -13.69 -26.58
C ALA A 50 1.96 -14.89 -25.74
N ALA A 51 1.37 -16.03 -26.12
CA ALA A 51 1.76 -17.44 -25.97
C ALA A 51 1.48 -18.13 -24.63
#